data_AF-A0A843K1X2-F1
#
_entry.id   AF-A0A843K1X2-F1
#
_cell.length_a   1.000
_cell.length_b   1.000
_cell.length_c   1.000
_cell.angle_alpha   90.00
_cell.angle_beta   90.00
_cell.angle_gamma   90.00
#
_symmetry.space_group_name_H-M   'P 1'
#
loop_
_entity.id
_entity.type
_entity.pdbx_description
1 polymer ?
#
loop_
_entity_poly.entity_id
_entity_poly.type
_entity_poly.pdbx_seq_one_letter_code
_entity_poly.pdbx_strand_id
1 'polypeptide(L)'
;MNPLLINPFREEAKEYLGISFDEVSQELLDFGINKIKTEVEDTKNRKYLFPNSLDESTDIISFYLFCQALSKRPFSSETRLFASICSKIYKSRLAEELIIEKDNKEKKEAIIESVRGIIDVIPFRIPDINRILEYRAKKSRGIVEEEPFLLIKEIDLRITDEIIKDLEKLGYIRISGESRDPRLFPEYYFIKWTDVETLVQYTDSYLINGYILVNNSKFLNAFMKKMEQRILIYIKNTAEKTKDLKVTVYDEIFKEISKISGSLSEIEVQSEELNPEVYPPCVIKALSGVGAGDRNYAITLFLSSFLSYSRIIPSTRIFSKNEKPSLNETQINILINEVIPLILSAANKCNPPLLEDQPQEELNIYYHLGFGLAYPTLDNFGRSKWYLPPGCAKIKESAPTLCEPDSFCKMYFYEVTKKEVFETLKGNTPGEKILLALKDRMRTIDEIIKKTGLPEGEVKKQLLAFVKNKTVTARRINNPFMYYLRKKRALKRKADIIP
;
A
#
# COMPACT_ATOMS: atom_id res chain seq x y z
N MET A 1 28.86 -1.59 16.28
CA MET A 1 28.62 -0.93 14.97
C MET A 1 28.35 0.56 15.16
N ASN A 2 28.58 1.43 14.16
CA ASN A 2 28.15 2.84 14.26
C ASN A 2 26.63 2.94 14.51
N PRO A 3 26.15 3.69 15.54
CA PRO A 3 24.73 3.81 15.86
C PRO A 3 23.83 4.26 14.71
N LEU A 4 24.37 5.03 13.76
CA LEU A 4 23.65 5.49 12.57
C LEU A 4 23.26 4.36 11.61
N LEU A 5 23.94 3.22 11.71
CA LEU A 5 23.59 2.02 10.94
C LEU A 5 22.39 1.27 11.52
N ILE A 6 21.94 1.60 12.74
CA ILE A 6 20.67 1.12 13.33
C ILE A 6 19.60 2.20 13.22
N ASN A 7 19.95 3.45 13.55
CA ASN A 7 19.04 4.58 13.47
C ASN A 7 19.71 5.72 12.71
N PRO A 8 19.40 5.92 11.42
CA PRO A 8 20.04 6.98 10.64
C PRO A 8 19.60 8.37 11.11
N PHE A 9 18.47 8.51 11.83
CA PHE A 9 17.88 9.81 12.18
C PHE A 9 18.43 10.46 13.45
N ARG A 10 19.54 9.95 13.98
CA ARG A 10 20.17 10.57 15.14
C ARG A 10 20.89 11.86 14.76
N GLU A 11 21.15 12.71 15.74
CA GLU A 11 21.75 14.03 15.54
C GLU A 11 23.17 13.95 14.95
N GLU A 12 23.92 12.89 15.27
CA GLU A 12 25.28 12.64 14.77
C GLU A 12 25.31 12.51 13.23
N ALA A 13 24.19 12.19 12.59
CA ALA A 13 24.10 12.12 11.13
C ALA A 13 24.45 13.45 10.46
N LYS A 14 24.25 14.59 11.13
CA LYS A 14 24.56 15.93 10.60
C LYS A 14 26.04 16.09 10.23
N GLU A 15 26.92 15.36 10.90
CA GLU A 15 28.37 15.38 10.62
C GLU A 15 28.69 14.83 9.21
N TYR A 16 27.83 13.94 8.68
CA TYR A 16 27.97 13.35 7.35
C TYR A 16 27.30 14.17 6.24
N LEU A 17 26.49 15.18 6.60
CA LEU A 17 25.66 15.94 5.67
C LEU A 17 26.28 17.28 5.21
N GLY A 18 27.53 17.55 5.59
CA GLY A 18 28.29 18.73 5.15
C GLY A 18 28.89 18.63 3.74
N ILE A 19 28.58 17.56 3.01
CA ILE A 19 29.13 17.28 1.68
C ILE A 19 28.31 18.03 0.62
N SER A 20 28.98 18.68 -0.33
CA SER A 20 28.31 19.23 -1.51
C SER A 20 27.85 18.09 -2.40
N PHE A 21 26.54 17.94 -2.57
CA PHE A 21 25.95 16.94 -3.47
C PHE A 21 26.12 17.29 -4.96
N ASP A 22 26.78 18.40 -5.29
CA ASP A 22 27.17 18.71 -6.67
C ASP A 22 28.33 17.83 -7.17
N GLU A 23 29.02 17.13 -6.26
CA GLU A 23 30.12 16.20 -6.53
C GLU A 23 29.81 14.78 -6.01
N VAL A 24 28.58 14.27 -6.24
CA VAL A 24 28.23 12.89 -5.84
C VAL A 24 29.14 11.89 -6.58
N SER A 25 29.91 11.10 -5.83
CA SER A 25 30.72 10.03 -6.40
C SER A 25 29.84 8.88 -6.89
N GLN A 26 30.23 8.25 -8.01
CA GLN A 26 29.58 7.04 -8.52
C GLN A 26 29.52 5.93 -7.46
N GLU A 27 30.51 5.90 -6.56
CA GLU A 27 30.59 4.94 -5.45
C GLU A 27 29.39 5.04 -4.50
N LEU A 28 28.92 6.26 -4.15
CA LEU A 28 27.76 6.45 -3.28
C LEU A 28 26.46 5.95 -3.93
N LEU A 29 26.35 6.16 -5.24
CA LEU A 29 25.23 5.68 -6.04
C LEU A 29 25.23 4.15 -6.11
N ASP A 30 26.35 3.56 -6.51
CA ASP A 30 26.52 2.12 -6.66
C ASP A 30 26.29 1.40 -5.32
N PHE A 31 26.78 1.97 -4.21
CA PHE A 31 26.56 1.42 -2.88
C PHE A 31 25.07 1.37 -2.53
N GLY A 32 24.33 2.46 -2.77
CA GLY A 32 22.90 2.53 -2.49
C GLY A 32 22.08 1.57 -3.35
N ILE A 33 22.39 1.49 -4.66
CA ILE A 33 21.74 0.55 -5.58
C ILE A 33 21.98 -0.89 -5.14
N ASN A 34 23.24 -1.26 -4.86
CA ASN A 34 23.58 -2.62 -4.48
C ASN A 34 23.05 -3.00 -3.10
N LYS A 35 22.92 -2.04 -2.19
CA LYS A 35 22.21 -2.22 -0.91
C LYS A 35 20.76 -2.59 -1.11
N ILE A 36 20.06 -1.89 -2.00
CA ILE A 36 18.66 -2.20 -2.33
C ILE A 36 18.55 -3.57 -3.01
N LYS A 37 19.39 -3.83 -4.03
CA LYS A 37 19.43 -5.12 -4.75
C LYS A 37 19.71 -6.30 -3.83
N THR A 38 20.64 -6.17 -2.90
CA THR A 38 21.02 -7.26 -1.98
C THR A 38 19.84 -7.77 -1.17
N GLU A 39 18.99 -6.87 -0.68
CA GLU A 39 17.78 -7.25 0.06
C GLU A 39 16.66 -7.77 -0.86
N VAL A 40 16.52 -7.22 -2.08
CA VAL A 40 15.49 -7.64 -3.05
C VAL A 40 15.77 -9.03 -3.62
N GLU A 41 17.02 -9.27 -4.00
CA GLU A 41 17.47 -10.50 -4.66
C GLU A 41 17.89 -11.58 -3.64
N ASP A 42 17.82 -11.30 -2.33
CA ASP A 42 18.28 -12.16 -1.22
C ASP A 42 19.67 -12.76 -1.46
N THR A 43 20.59 -11.98 -2.04
CA THR A 43 21.95 -12.45 -2.36
C THR A 43 22.81 -12.67 -1.11
N LYS A 44 22.33 -12.23 0.06
CA LYS A 44 23.02 -12.31 1.36
C LYS A 44 24.42 -11.70 1.35
N ASN A 45 24.67 -10.74 0.45
CA ASN A 45 25.95 -10.05 0.42
C ASN A 45 26.14 -9.21 1.69
N ARG A 46 26.94 -9.73 2.63
CA ARG A 46 27.15 -9.10 3.94
C ARG A 46 27.68 -7.68 3.86
N LYS A 47 28.40 -7.30 2.78
CA LYS A 47 28.96 -5.94 2.64
C LYS A 47 27.88 -4.86 2.78
N TYR A 48 26.73 -5.04 2.13
CA TYR A 48 25.68 -4.02 2.10
C TYR A 48 24.70 -4.10 3.27
N LEU A 49 24.55 -5.30 3.85
CA LEU A 49 23.73 -5.51 5.05
C LEU A 49 24.48 -5.09 6.33
N PHE A 50 25.78 -5.35 6.40
CA PHE A 50 26.65 -5.10 7.55
C PHE A 50 27.98 -4.48 7.07
N PRO A 51 27.99 -3.17 6.76
CA PRO A 51 29.18 -2.50 6.24
C PRO A 51 30.31 -2.55 7.27
N ASN A 52 31.55 -2.69 6.79
CA ASN A 52 32.75 -2.56 7.63
C ASN A 52 33.03 -1.06 7.92
N SER A 53 34.01 -0.78 8.77
CA SER A 53 34.38 0.58 9.19
C SER A 53 34.71 1.56 8.05
N LEU A 54 35.17 1.07 6.90
CA LEU A 54 35.46 1.90 5.72
C LEU A 54 34.17 2.24 4.95
N ASP A 55 33.21 1.32 4.91
CA ASP A 55 31.96 1.44 4.17
C ASP A 55 30.81 2.10 4.99
N GLU A 56 30.94 2.24 6.32
CA GLU A 56 29.85 2.80 7.16
C GLU A 56 29.47 4.23 6.75
N SER A 57 30.46 5.08 6.46
CA SER A 57 30.23 6.45 6.00
C SER A 57 29.49 6.49 4.67
N THR A 58 29.89 5.64 3.72
CA THR A 58 29.26 5.47 2.41
C THR A 58 27.80 5.02 2.55
N ASP A 59 27.50 4.07 3.45
CA ASP A 59 26.12 3.62 3.72
C ASP A 59 25.23 4.76 4.23
N ILE A 60 25.75 5.55 5.18
CA ILE A 60 25.04 6.67 5.79
C ILE A 60 24.77 7.76 4.75
N ILE A 61 25.80 8.22 4.03
CA ILE A 61 25.67 9.28 3.02
C ILE A 61 24.75 8.82 1.87
N SER A 62 24.89 7.57 1.42
CA SER A 62 24.04 6.99 0.37
C SER A 62 22.57 6.94 0.78
N PHE A 63 22.25 6.58 2.03
CA PHE A 63 20.87 6.63 2.54
C PHE A 63 20.24 8.02 2.39
N TYR A 64 20.97 9.07 2.76
CA TYR A 64 20.49 10.45 2.67
C TYR A 64 20.41 10.96 1.23
N LEU A 65 21.37 10.61 0.39
CA LEU A 65 21.33 10.90 -1.04
C LEU A 65 20.05 10.33 -1.68
N PHE A 66 19.73 9.08 -1.38
CA PHE A 66 18.52 8.42 -1.88
C PHE A 66 17.25 9.07 -1.32
N CYS A 67 17.22 9.43 -0.04
CA CYS A 67 16.09 10.15 0.53
C CYS A 67 15.85 11.50 -0.16
N GLN A 68 16.91 12.25 -0.47
CA GLN A 68 16.81 13.52 -1.20
C GLN A 68 16.33 13.30 -2.64
N ALA A 69 16.87 12.31 -3.36
CA ALA A 69 16.42 11.99 -4.70
C ALA A 69 14.93 11.62 -4.71
N LEU A 70 14.52 10.67 -3.86
CA LEU A 70 13.15 10.18 -3.76
C LEU A 70 12.15 11.24 -3.28
N SER A 71 12.62 12.27 -2.57
CA SER A 71 11.77 13.39 -2.14
C SER A 71 11.20 14.21 -3.31
N LYS A 72 11.74 14.07 -4.53
CA LYS A 72 11.14 14.64 -5.74
C LYS A 72 9.80 14.01 -6.11
N ARG A 73 9.57 12.77 -5.68
CA ARG A 73 8.33 12.01 -5.89
C ARG A 73 8.00 11.22 -4.61
N PRO A 74 7.70 11.91 -3.49
CA PRO A 74 7.70 11.31 -2.15
C PRO A 74 6.58 10.28 -1.94
N PHE A 75 5.65 10.15 -2.88
CA PHE A 75 4.55 9.19 -2.87
C PHE A 75 4.69 8.08 -3.92
N SER A 76 5.83 7.98 -4.60
CA SER A 76 6.04 6.99 -5.66
C SER A 76 6.18 5.56 -5.13
N SER A 77 6.10 4.57 -6.02
CA SER A 77 6.40 3.16 -5.69
C SER A 77 7.86 2.98 -5.32
N GLU A 78 8.79 3.70 -5.97
CA GLU A 78 10.23 3.68 -5.67
C GLU A 78 10.51 4.16 -4.25
N THR A 79 9.85 5.24 -3.83
CA THR A 79 10.00 5.78 -2.46
C THR A 79 9.59 4.76 -1.40
N ARG A 80 8.48 4.04 -1.65
CA ARG A 80 7.99 3.00 -0.73
C ARG A 80 8.84 1.75 -0.75
N LEU A 81 9.28 1.31 -1.93
CA LEU A 81 10.21 0.20 -2.08
C LEU A 81 11.49 0.47 -1.28
N PHE A 82 12.06 1.67 -1.46
CA PHE A 82 13.24 2.10 -0.73
C PHE A 82 13.03 2.11 0.80
N ALA A 83 11.94 2.69 1.28
CA ALA A 83 11.64 2.76 2.72
C ALA A 83 11.46 1.36 3.33
N SER A 84 10.68 0.50 2.65
CA SER A 84 10.45 -0.90 3.03
C SER A 84 11.78 -1.67 3.11
N ILE A 85 12.61 -1.63 2.08
CA ILE A 85 13.91 -2.32 2.04
C ILE A 85 14.86 -1.80 3.12
N CYS A 86 15.03 -0.48 3.24
CA CYS A 86 15.90 0.08 4.26
C CYS A 86 15.45 -0.31 5.67
N SER A 87 14.13 -0.29 5.94
CA SER A 87 13.61 -0.70 7.25
C SER A 87 13.91 -2.16 7.59
N LYS A 88 13.88 -3.08 6.60
CA LYS A 88 14.28 -4.48 6.76
C LYS A 88 15.76 -4.61 7.07
N ILE A 89 16.61 -3.85 6.36
CA ILE A 89 18.05 -3.82 6.62
C ILE A 89 18.33 -3.32 8.05
N TYR A 90 17.70 -2.22 8.48
CA TYR A 90 17.84 -1.71 9.85
C TYR A 90 17.36 -2.71 10.90
N LYS A 91 16.26 -3.44 10.64
CA LYS A 91 15.80 -4.54 11.50
C LYS A 91 16.85 -5.65 11.60
N SER A 92 17.43 -6.08 10.48
CA SER A 92 18.48 -7.11 10.46
C SER A 92 19.74 -6.69 11.21
N ARG A 93 20.15 -5.42 11.07
CA ARG A 93 21.28 -4.84 11.82
C ARG A 93 21.01 -4.80 13.33
N LEU A 94 19.81 -4.36 13.74
CA LEU A 94 19.41 -4.36 15.15
C LEU A 94 19.39 -5.79 15.71
N ALA A 95 18.85 -6.76 14.96
CA ALA A 95 18.79 -8.15 15.39
C ALA A 95 20.20 -8.74 15.62
N GLU A 96 21.14 -8.51 14.71
CA GLU A 96 22.52 -8.99 14.84
C GLU A 96 23.21 -8.36 16.05
N GLU A 97 23.10 -7.04 16.26
CA GLU A 97 23.75 -6.37 17.39
C GLU A 97 23.20 -6.81 18.74
N LEU A 98 21.89 -7.07 18.85
CA LEU A 98 21.29 -7.63 20.08
C LEU A 98 21.78 -9.05 20.37
N ILE A 99 22.10 -9.83 19.34
CA ILE A 99 22.68 -11.18 19.46
C ILE A 99 24.14 -11.10 19.88
N ILE A 100 24.95 -10.28 19.20
CA ILE A 100 26.39 -10.12 19.48
C ILE A 100 26.60 -9.63 20.90
N GLU A 101 25.83 -8.62 21.31
CA GLU A 101 25.98 -7.98 22.62
C GLU A 101 25.08 -8.60 23.69
N LYS A 102 24.67 -9.88 23.51
CA LYS A 102 23.70 -10.55 24.39
C LYS A 102 24.03 -10.38 25.88
N ASP A 103 25.30 -10.56 26.22
CA ASP A 103 25.80 -10.55 27.59
C ASP A 103 26.43 -9.21 28.02
N ASN A 104 26.52 -8.23 27.11
CA ASN A 104 27.08 -6.90 27.40
C ASN A 104 25.97 -5.90 27.73
N LYS A 105 25.70 -5.72 29.04
CA LYS A 105 24.63 -4.84 29.52
C LYS A 105 24.79 -3.38 29.06
N GLU A 106 26.01 -2.86 29.12
CA GLU A 106 26.29 -1.45 28.78
C GLU A 106 26.03 -1.17 27.30
N LYS A 107 26.55 -2.03 26.42
CA LYS A 107 26.33 -1.88 24.98
C LYS A 107 24.88 -2.12 24.58
N LYS A 108 24.17 -3.05 25.24
CA LYS A 108 22.73 -3.23 25.02
C LYS A 108 21.93 -1.98 25.36
N GLU A 109 22.24 -1.33 26.47
CA GLU A 109 21.56 -0.08 26.82
C GLU A 109 21.82 1.00 25.74
N ALA A 110 23.05 1.11 25.24
CA ALA A 110 23.39 2.03 24.15
C ALA A 110 22.66 1.71 22.82
N ILE A 111 22.50 0.41 22.50
CA ILE A 111 21.71 -0.04 21.33
C ILE A 111 20.24 0.37 21.52
N ILE A 112 19.66 0.10 22.68
CA ILE A 112 18.26 0.43 22.99
C ILE A 112 18.03 1.94 22.96
N GLU A 113 18.97 2.73 23.48
CA GLU A 113 18.90 4.19 23.41
C GLU A 113 18.89 4.68 21.96
N SER A 114 19.66 4.04 21.08
CA SER A 114 19.63 4.33 19.64
C SER A 114 18.28 4.04 19.00
N VAL A 115 17.55 3.06 19.52
CA VAL A 115 16.24 2.64 19.02
C VAL A 115 15.10 3.51 19.55
N ARG A 116 15.23 4.10 20.75
CA ARG A 116 14.21 4.96 21.39
C ARG A 116 13.80 6.19 20.55
N GLY A 117 14.69 6.66 19.67
CA GLY A 117 14.37 7.72 18.70
C GLY A 117 13.38 7.32 17.59
N ILE A 118 13.04 6.02 17.48
CA ILE A 118 12.17 5.45 16.45
C ILE A 118 10.92 4.80 17.05
N ILE A 119 11.10 4.08 18.15
CA ILE A 119 10.02 3.36 18.84
C ILE A 119 10.18 3.51 20.35
N ASP A 120 9.07 3.77 21.04
CA ASP A 120 9.05 3.89 22.50
C ASP A 120 9.16 2.49 23.12
N VAL A 121 10.38 2.16 23.61
CA VAL A 121 10.75 0.83 24.09
C VAL A 121 11.51 0.88 25.42
N ILE A 122 11.15 -0.05 26.30
CA ILE A 122 11.76 -0.25 27.60
C ILE A 122 12.14 -1.74 27.73
N PRO A 123 13.43 -2.07 27.94
CA PRO A 123 13.85 -3.45 28.16
C PRO A 123 13.21 -4.03 29.43
N PHE A 124 12.68 -5.25 29.33
CA PHE A 124 12.14 -5.98 30.48
C PHE A 124 12.93 -7.26 30.72
N ARG A 125 13.42 -7.39 31.95
CA ARG A 125 14.02 -8.64 32.43
C ARG A 125 13.10 -9.28 33.44
N ILE A 126 12.89 -10.58 33.28
CA ILE A 126 12.17 -11.39 34.25
C ILE A 126 12.93 -11.32 35.59
N PRO A 127 12.27 -11.01 36.71
CA PRO A 127 12.93 -10.97 38.01
C PRO A 127 13.50 -12.33 38.40
N ASP A 128 14.47 -12.33 39.32
CA ASP A 128 15.09 -13.56 39.81
C ASP A 128 14.02 -14.50 40.41
N ILE A 129 13.89 -15.69 39.80
CA ILE A 129 12.94 -16.70 40.21
C ILE A 129 13.17 -17.16 41.64
N ASN A 130 14.42 -17.24 42.09
CA ASN A 130 14.71 -17.65 43.47
C ASN A 130 14.14 -16.62 44.46
N ARG A 131 14.29 -15.33 44.15
CA ARG A 131 13.70 -14.24 44.95
C ARG A 131 12.17 -14.30 44.98
N ILE A 132 11.54 -14.60 43.84
CA ILE A 132 10.08 -14.79 43.77
C ILE A 132 9.64 -15.98 44.64
N LEU A 133 10.34 -17.11 44.55
CA LEU A 133 10.04 -18.32 45.31
C LEU A 133 10.24 -18.13 46.82
N GLU A 134 11.32 -17.46 47.22
CA GLU A 134 11.59 -17.11 48.62
C GLU A 134 10.47 -16.23 49.20
N TYR A 135 10.03 -15.22 48.44
CA TYR A 135 8.91 -14.37 48.82
C TYR A 135 7.61 -15.16 48.99
N ARG A 136 7.25 -15.99 48.00
CA ARG A 136 6.05 -16.83 48.07
C ARG A 136 6.09 -17.78 49.27
N ALA A 137 7.26 -18.36 49.59
CA ALA A 137 7.44 -19.25 50.74
C ALA A 137 7.29 -18.50 52.08
N LYS A 138 7.94 -17.34 52.24
CA LYS A 138 7.85 -16.50 53.45
C LYS A 138 6.43 -15.97 53.67
N LYS A 139 5.78 -15.49 52.61
CA LYS A 139 4.38 -15.04 52.63
C LYS A 139 3.44 -16.16 53.08
N SER A 140 3.65 -17.39 52.61
CA SER A 140 2.85 -18.55 53.04
C SER A 140 2.99 -18.87 54.54
N ARG A 141 4.11 -18.47 55.16
CA ARG A 141 4.38 -18.59 56.60
C ARG A 141 3.97 -17.35 57.41
N GLY A 142 3.32 -16.36 56.79
CA GLY A 142 2.88 -15.12 57.46
C GLY A 142 4.00 -14.12 57.76
N ILE A 143 5.18 -14.27 57.13
CA ILE A 143 6.31 -13.34 57.30
C ILE A 143 6.11 -12.15 56.35
N VAL A 144 6.21 -10.93 56.88
CA VAL A 144 6.17 -9.69 56.08
C VAL A 144 7.52 -9.49 55.40
N GLU A 145 7.49 -9.29 54.08
CA GLU A 145 8.67 -9.03 53.26
C GLU A 145 8.40 -7.86 52.30
N GLU A 146 9.47 -7.25 51.82
CA GLU A 146 9.43 -6.12 50.89
C GLU A 146 8.85 -6.54 49.53
N GLU A 147 7.92 -5.73 49.03
CA GLU A 147 7.40 -5.75 47.67
C GLU A 147 7.72 -4.36 47.07
N PRO A 148 8.35 -4.22 45.88
CA PRO A 148 8.34 -5.10 44.69
C PRO A 148 9.67 -5.82 44.31
N PHE A 149 9.60 -6.75 43.34
CA PHE A 149 10.77 -7.51 42.83
C PHE A 149 11.66 -6.71 41.87
N LEU A 150 11.06 -5.82 41.07
CA LEU A 150 11.73 -4.95 40.12
C LEU A 150 10.98 -3.61 40.04
N LEU A 151 11.71 -2.52 39.88
CA LEU A 151 11.16 -1.20 39.60
C LEU A 151 11.64 -0.74 38.23
N ILE A 152 10.70 -0.49 37.32
CA ILE A 152 10.95 0.10 36.01
C ILE A 152 10.69 1.59 36.14
N LYS A 153 11.77 2.36 36.29
CA LYS A 153 11.71 3.79 36.65
C LYS A 153 11.06 4.63 35.56
N GLU A 154 11.25 4.25 34.31
CA GLU A 154 10.76 4.95 33.12
C GLU A 154 9.24 5.12 33.11
N ILE A 155 8.51 4.17 33.73
CA ILE A 155 7.04 4.15 33.78
C ILE A 155 6.50 4.00 35.21
N ASP A 156 7.36 4.24 36.20
CA ASP A 156 7.10 4.04 37.64
C ASP A 156 6.37 2.72 37.94
N LEU A 157 6.80 1.64 37.26
CA LEU A 157 6.15 0.34 37.35
C LEU A 157 6.87 -0.56 38.36
N ARG A 158 6.14 -0.93 39.42
CA ARG A 158 6.57 -1.90 40.42
C ARG A 158 6.10 -3.30 40.03
N ILE A 159 7.04 -4.21 39.76
CA ILE A 159 6.74 -5.60 39.43
C ILE A 159 6.47 -6.38 40.72
N THR A 160 5.20 -6.67 40.97
CA THR A 160 4.67 -7.38 42.15
C THR A 160 4.47 -8.87 41.87
N ASP A 161 4.16 -9.66 42.92
CA ASP A 161 3.82 -11.09 42.75
C ASP A 161 2.53 -11.31 41.97
N GLU A 162 1.60 -10.36 42.03
CA GLU A 162 0.38 -10.39 41.22
C GLU A 162 0.70 -10.28 39.72
N ILE A 163 1.55 -9.32 39.35
CA ILE A 163 2.03 -9.19 37.96
C ILE A 163 2.75 -10.46 37.51
N ILE A 164 3.59 -11.06 38.35
CA ILE A 164 4.25 -12.32 38.01
C ILE A 164 3.25 -13.45 37.76
N LYS A 165 2.18 -13.56 38.55
CA LYS A 165 1.13 -14.58 38.33
C LYS A 165 0.41 -14.39 37.00
N ASP A 166 0.15 -13.14 36.61
CA ASP A 166 -0.44 -12.85 35.30
C ASP A 166 0.50 -13.27 34.17
N LEU A 167 1.81 -12.98 34.30
CA LEU A 167 2.82 -13.40 33.34
C LEU A 167 2.95 -14.93 33.26
N GLU A 168 2.86 -15.65 34.39
CA GLU A 168 2.81 -17.12 34.42
C GLU A 168 1.57 -17.65 33.70
N LYS A 169 0.38 -17.08 33.97
CA LYS A 169 -0.89 -17.48 33.34
C LYS A 169 -0.88 -17.29 31.83
N LEU A 170 -0.24 -16.22 31.35
CA LEU A 170 -0.07 -15.92 29.93
C LEU A 170 1.10 -16.69 29.30
N GLY A 171 1.87 -17.47 30.08
CA GLY A 171 2.94 -18.32 29.59
C GLY A 171 4.26 -17.59 29.28
N TYR A 172 4.43 -16.34 29.73
CA TYR A 172 5.68 -15.58 29.57
C TYR A 172 6.82 -16.13 30.44
N ILE A 173 6.47 -16.66 31.62
CA ILE A 173 7.40 -17.19 32.63
C ILE A 173 6.90 -18.57 33.08
N ARG A 174 7.82 -19.51 33.31
CA ARG A 174 7.51 -20.79 33.97
C ARG A 174 8.40 -20.97 35.19
N ILE A 175 7.80 -21.03 36.38
CA ILE A 175 8.54 -21.30 37.61
C ILE A 175 8.54 -22.81 37.88
N SER A 176 9.38 -23.55 37.14
CA SER A 176 9.58 -25.01 37.31
C SER A 176 11.07 -25.40 37.23
N GLY A 177 11.41 -26.62 37.66
CA GLY A 177 12.77 -27.07 38.02
C GLY A 177 13.92 -26.76 37.04
N GLU A 178 13.68 -26.80 35.73
CA GLU A 178 14.68 -26.53 34.67
C GLU A 178 14.87 -25.03 34.36
N SER A 179 13.96 -24.16 34.82
CA SER A 179 13.89 -22.75 34.44
C SER A 179 14.71 -21.80 35.34
N ARG A 180 15.71 -22.34 36.06
CA ARG A 180 16.42 -21.63 37.14
C ARG A 180 17.61 -20.77 36.70
N ASP A 181 18.03 -20.83 35.44
CA ASP A 181 19.07 -19.92 34.92
C ASP A 181 18.42 -18.71 34.23
N PRO A 182 18.53 -17.50 34.80
CA PRO A 182 17.96 -16.29 34.21
C PRO A 182 18.46 -15.99 32.80
N ARG A 183 19.64 -16.50 32.41
CA ARG A 183 20.25 -16.31 31.08
C ARG A 183 19.57 -17.12 29.97
N LEU A 184 18.72 -18.08 30.36
CA LEU A 184 17.94 -18.91 29.45
C LEU A 184 16.55 -18.30 29.16
N PHE A 185 16.16 -17.25 29.86
CA PHE A 185 14.89 -16.58 29.55
C PHE A 185 14.95 -15.81 28.24
N PRO A 186 13.84 -15.81 27.46
CA PRO A 186 13.68 -14.88 26.36
C PRO A 186 13.77 -13.43 26.85
N GLU A 187 14.33 -12.57 26.01
CA GLU A 187 14.27 -11.14 26.26
C GLU A 187 12.90 -10.59 25.86
N TYR A 188 12.38 -9.75 26.74
CA TYR A 188 11.09 -9.09 26.57
C TYR A 188 11.27 -7.58 26.62
N TYR A 189 10.31 -6.89 26.03
CA TYR A 189 10.32 -5.44 25.89
C TYR A 189 8.92 -4.92 26.17
N PHE A 190 8.83 -3.87 26.97
CA PHE A 190 7.63 -3.04 27.02
C PHE A 190 7.70 -2.03 25.88
N ILE A 191 6.68 -2.05 25.03
CA ILE A 191 6.55 -1.10 23.91
C ILE A 191 5.21 -0.39 24.07
N LYS A 192 5.10 0.86 23.62
CA LYS A 192 3.81 1.55 23.60
C LYS A 192 2.78 0.74 22.79
N TRP A 193 1.59 0.52 23.36
CA TRP A 193 0.60 -0.40 22.78
C TRP A 193 0.14 -0.02 21.36
N THR A 194 0.16 1.28 21.04
CA THR A 194 -0.16 1.83 19.71
C THR A 194 0.88 1.50 18.64
N ASP A 195 2.11 1.15 19.02
CA ASP A 195 3.19 0.87 18.08
C ASP A 195 3.17 -0.58 17.60
N VAL A 196 2.37 -1.44 18.23
CA VAL A 196 2.26 -2.88 17.92
C VAL A 196 0.84 -3.33 17.59
N GLU A 197 -0.09 -2.41 17.35
CA GLU A 197 -1.53 -2.69 17.14
C GLU A 197 -1.81 -3.78 16.09
N THR A 198 -0.99 -3.85 15.04
CA THR A 198 -1.13 -4.83 13.95
C THR A 198 -0.31 -6.11 14.16
N LEU A 199 0.43 -6.22 15.27
CA LEU A 199 1.38 -7.32 15.53
C LEU A 199 0.93 -8.23 16.69
N VAL A 200 -0.12 -7.85 17.41
CA VAL A 200 -0.57 -8.54 18.63
C VAL A 200 -2.09 -8.60 18.71
N GLN A 201 -2.60 -9.64 19.37
CA GLN A 201 -3.98 -9.66 19.85
C GLN A 201 -4.00 -9.17 21.29
N TYR A 202 -4.75 -8.11 21.57
CA TYR A 202 -4.75 -7.48 22.90
C TYR A 202 -5.27 -8.39 24.00
N THR A 203 -6.20 -9.30 23.68
CA THR A 203 -6.76 -10.27 24.64
C THR A 203 -5.73 -11.25 25.18
N ASP A 204 -4.65 -11.47 24.43
CA ASP A 204 -3.63 -12.47 24.72
C ASP A 204 -2.31 -11.82 25.15
N SER A 205 -2.34 -10.50 25.38
CA SER A 205 -1.17 -9.70 25.67
C SER A 205 -1.23 -9.10 27.07
N TYR A 206 -0.06 -8.88 27.67
CA TYR A 206 0.02 -8.22 28.96
C TYR A 206 0.19 -6.71 28.76
N LEU A 207 -0.86 -5.94 29.05
CA LEU A 207 -0.86 -4.48 28.95
C LEU A 207 -0.82 -3.84 30.33
N ILE A 208 0.08 -2.88 30.53
CA ILE A 208 0.23 -2.15 31.78
C ILE A 208 0.72 -0.73 31.49
N ASN A 209 0.04 0.27 32.08
CA ASN A 209 0.38 1.70 31.94
C ASN A 209 0.55 2.19 30.48
N GLY A 210 -0.22 1.64 29.53
CA GLY A 210 -0.09 2.00 28.10
C GLY A 210 1.08 1.34 27.37
N TYR A 211 1.75 0.40 28.02
CA TYR A 211 2.77 -0.45 27.42
C TYR A 211 2.25 -1.87 27.31
N ILE A 212 2.75 -2.59 26.32
CA ILE A 212 2.46 -4.00 26.08
C ILE A 212 3.76 -4.79 26.10
N LEU A 213 3.74 -5.91 26.80
CA LEU A 213 4.90 -6.80 26.87
C LEU A 213 4.99 -7.63 25.58
N VAL A 214 6.14 -7.55 24.92
CA VAL A 214 6.41 -8.29 23.68
C VAL A 214 7.76 -9.00 23.71
N ASN A 215 7.88 -10.07 22.93
CA ASN A 215 9.15 -10.76 22.73
C ASN A 215 10.02 -10.04 21.68
N ASN A 216 11.26 -10.50 21.54
CA ASN A 216 12.22 -9.93 20.59
C ASN A 216 11.71 -9.88 19.13
N SER A 217 11.01 -10.91 18.66
CA SER A 217 10.48 -10.94 17.28
C SER A 217 9.45 -9.83 17.04
N LYS A 218 8.48 -9.68 17.95
CA LYS A 218 7.47 -8.61 17.89
C LYS A 218 8.11 -7.23 18.03
N PHE A 219 9.10 -7.06 18.90
CA PHE A 219 9.87 -5.82 19.02
C PHE A 219 10.56 -5.43 17.70
N LEU A 220 11.33 -6.35 17.11
CA LEU A 220 12.03 -6.12 15.85
C LEU A 220 11.07 -5.76 14.69
N ASN A 221 9.90 -6.40 14.63
CA ASN A 221 8.87 -6.08 13.64
C ASN A 221 8.23 -4.71 13.88
N ALA A 222 8.00 -4.33 15.14
CA ALA A 222 7.47 -3.03 15.49
C ALA A 222 8.46 -1.92 15.13
N PHE A 223 9.74 -2.12 15.47
CA PHE A 223 10.85 -1.25 15.09
C PHE A 223 10.91 -1.06 13.56
N MET A 224 10.85 -2.15 12.80
CA MET A 224 10.84 -2.10 11.33
C MET A 224 9.69 -1.24 10.78
N LYS A 225 8.44 -1.48 11.23
CA LYS A 225 7.27 -0.69 10.79
C LYS A 225 7.42 0.80 11.13
N LYS A 226 7.93 1.13 12.33
CA LYS A 226 8.16 2.52 12.75
C LYS A 226 9.31 3.19 11.99
N MET A 227 10.38 2.44 11.70
CA MET A 227 11.49 2.89 10.87
C MET A 227 11.02 3.22 9.45
N GLU A 228 10.23 2.33 8.82
CA GLU A 228 9.65 2.58 7.50
C GLU A 228 8.81 3.87 7.47
N GLN A 229 7.93 4.05 8.46
CA GLN A 229 7.14 5.27 8.61
C GLN A 229 8.04 6.51 8.78
N ARG A 230 9.10 6.42 9.58
CA ARG A 230 10.03 7.52 9.82
C ARG A 230 10.78 7.91 8.53
N ILE A 231 11.20 6.93 7.73
CA ILE A 231 11.83 7.16 6.41
C ILE A 231 10.87 7.87 5.47
N LEU A 232 9.62 7.40 5.35
CA LEU A 232 8.62 8.04 4.50
C LEU A 232 8.32 9.48 4.92
N ILE A 233 8.17 9.73 6.22
CA ILE A 233 7.97 11.08 6.77
C ILE A 233 9.19 11.97 6.47
N TYR A 234 10.41 11.44 6.63
CA TYR A 234 11.63 12.19 6.34
C TYR A 234 11.70 12.59 4.85
N ILE A 235 11.43 11.65 3.94
CA ILE A 235 11.42 11.90 2.49
C ILE A 235 10.35 12.95 2.14
N LYS A 236 9.13 12.82 2.69
CA LYS A 236 8.05 13.79 2.50
C LYS A 236 8.45 15.19 2.98
N ASN A 237 9.02 15.31 4.17
CA ASN A 237 9.44 16.59 4.74
C ASN A 237 10.63 17.21 4.00
N THR A 238 11.40 16.39 3.28
CA THR A 238 12.52 16.84 2.45
C THR A 238 12.06 17.39 1.09
N ALA A 239 10.86 17.03 0.62
CA ALA A 239 10.34 17.40 -0.70
C ALA A 239 10.27 18.91 -0.95
N GLU A 240 9.82 19.68 0.05
CA GLU A 240 9.76 21.14 -0.06
C GLU A 240 11.16 21.76 -0.19
N LYS A 241 12.15 21.22 0.53
CA LYS A 241 13.53 21.73 0.52
C LYS A 241 14.26 21.39 -0.78
N THR A 242 13.88 20.29 -1.42
CA THR A 242 14.55 19.82 -2.63
C THR A 242 13.84 20.26 -3.90
N LYS A 243 12.62 20.80 -3.86
CA LYS A 243 11.76 21.10 -5.02
C LYS A 243 12.50 21.73 -6.21
N ASP A 244 13.30 22.76 -5.96
CA ASP A 244 13.99 23.53 -7.00
C ASP A 244 15.41 23.04 -7.34
N LEU A 245 15.94 22.07 -6.58
CA LEU A 245 17.27 21.50 -6.83
C LEU A 245 17.26 20.66 -8.12
N LYS A 246 18.17 20.94 -9.05
CA LYS A 246 18.35 20.13 -10.26
C LYS A 246 19.67 19.37 -10.17
N VAL A 247 19.59 18.17 -9.61
CA VAL A 247 20.74 17.28 -9.43
C VAL A 247 20.58 16.09 -10.39
N THR A 248 21.51 15.92 -11.31
CA THR A 248 21.46 14.90 -12.38
C THR A 248 21.40 13.47 -11.83
N VAL A 249 22.09 13.19 -10.73
CA VAL A 249 22.11 11.86 -10.11
C VAL A 249 20.74 11.43 -9.55
N TYR A 250 19.83 12.36 -9.26
CA TYR A 250 18.50 12.01 -8.73
C TYR A 250 17.66 11.23 -9.74
N ASP A 251 17.70 11.62 -11.02
CA ASP A 251 16.97 10.92 -12.08
C ASP A 251 17.54 9.51 -12.32
N GLU A 252 18.85 9.34 -12.15
CA GLU A 252 19.51 8.04 -12.23
C GLU A 252 19.09 7.11 -11.08
N ILE A 253 19.04 7.63 -9.84
CA ILE A 253 18.53 6.88 -8.68
C ILE A 253 17.10 6.39 -8.93
N PHE A 254 16.21 7.25 -9.43
CA PHE A 254 14.86 6.83 -9.79
C PHE A 254 14.87 5.70 -10.80
N LYS A 255 15.60 5.88 -11.91
CA LYS A 255 15.66 4.89 -12.99
C LYS A 255 16.14 3.53 -12.48
N GLU A 256 17.17 3.50 -11.63
CA GLU A 256 17.71 2.26 -11.08
C GLU A 256 16.76 1.61 -10.06
N ILE A 257 16.11 2.38 -9.19
CA ILE A 257 15.09 1.82 -8.29
C ILE A 257 13.88 1.31 -9.08
N SER A 258 13.45 2.02 -10.14
CA SER A 258 12.37 1.54 -11.01
C SER A 258 12.75 0.25 -11.73
N LYS A 259 14.01 0.08 -12.15
CA LYS A 259 14.51 -1.19 -12.71
C LYS A 259 14.49 -2.33 -11.69
N ILE A 260 14.91 -2.06 -10.45
CA ILE A 260 14.84 -3.03 -9.34
C ILE A 260 13.37 -3.35 -9.01
N SER A 261 12.47 -2.37 -9.07
CA SER A 261 11.03 -2.60 -8.98
C SER A 261 10.50 -3.44 -10.14
N GLY A 262 11.19 -3.42 -11.29
CA GLY A 262 10.91 -4.21 -12.49
C GLY A 262 11.40 -5.66 -12.44
N SER A 263 12.12 -6.10 -11.38
CA SER A 263 12.41 -7.52 -11.11
C SER A 263 11.40 -8.17 -10.13
N LEU A 264 10.27 -7.51 -9.89
CA LEU A 264 9.01 -8.14 -9.45
C LEU A 264 8.08 -8.45 -10.65
N SER A 265 8.64 -8.78 -11.81
CA SER A 265 7.89 -9.19 -13.00
C SER A 265 7.87 -10.72 -13.15
N GLU A 266 7.16 -11.41 -12.26
CA GLU A 266 6.62 -12.77 -12.50
C GLU A 266 5.66 -13.20 -11.37
N ILE A 267 4.66 -12.36 -11.06
CA ILE A 267 3.43 -12.84 -10.42
C ILE A 267 2.25 -12.28 -11.21
N GLU A 268 1.92 -12.98 -12.31
CA GLU A 268 0.63 -12.87 -12.98
C GLU A 268 -0.50 -13.28 -12.01
N VAL A 269 -1.34 -12.33 -11.61
CA VAL A 269 -2.80 -12.56 -11.52
C VAL A 269 -3.52 -11.27 -11.94
N GLN A 270 -3.84 -11.17 -13.24
CA GLN A 270 -4.89 -10.32 -13.83
C GLN A 270 -4.91 -8.83 -13.44
N SER A 271 -3.76 -8.14 -13.40
CA SER A 271 -3.73 -6.68 -13.32
C SER A 271 -3.19 -6.10 -14.64
N GLU A 272 -3.91 -5.19 -15.29
CA GLU A 272 -3.50 -4.58 -16.57
C GLU A 272 -3.11 -3.11 -16.38
N GLU A 273 -2.14 -2.60 -17.13
CA GLU A 273 -1.64 -1.22 -17.02
C GLU A 273 -2.73 -0.16 -17.28
N LEU A 274 -2.65 0.99 -16.60
CA LEU A 274 -3.58 2.10 -16.81
C LEU A 274 -3.29 2.81 -18.14
N ASN A 275 -4.24 2.79 -19.06
CA ASN A 275 -4.14 3.49 -20.34
C ASN A 275 -5.13 4.69 -20.39
N PRO A 276 -4.64 5.94 -20.30
CA PRO A 276 -5.47 7.14 -20.34
C PRO A 276 -6.27 7.33 -21.64
N GLU A 277 -5.83 6.78 -22.78
CA GLU A 277 -6.50 6.95 -24.08
C GLU A 277 -7.91 6.34 -24.12
N VAL A 278 -8.13 5.30 -23.30
CA VAL A 278 -9.42 4.60 -23.22
C VAL A 278 -10.34 5.14 -22.14
N TYR A 279 -9.92 6.17 -21.39
CA TYR A 279 -10.74 6.75 -20.34
C TYR A 279 -11.92 7.56 -20.90
N PRO A 280 -13.06 7.53 -20.20
CA PRO A 280 -14.19 8.40 -20.52
C PRO A 280 -13.87 9.87 -20.18
N PRO A 281 -14.56 10.83 -20.83
CA PRO A 281 -14.32 12.25 -20.63
C PRO A 281 -14.47 12.69 -19.17
N CYS A 282 -15.42 12.11 -18.43
CA CYS A 282 -15.62 12.40 -17.01
C CYS A 282 -14.42 11.99 -16.13
N VAL A 283 -13.71 10.91 -16.45
CA VAL A 283 -12.51 10.47 -15.72
C VAL A 283 -11.33 11.36 -16.06
N ILE A 284 -11.16 11.70 -17.34
CA ILE A 284 -10.10 12.63 -17.79
C ILE A 284 -10.25 13.97 -17.06
N LYS A 285 -11.48 14.50 -17.02
CA LYS A 285 -11.78 15.75 -16.31
C LYS A 285 -11.49 15.65 -14.80
N ALA A 286 -11.86 14.53 -14.17
CA ALA A 286 -11.53 14.30 -12.76
C ALA A 286 -10.00 14.24 -12.49
N LEU A 287 -9.24 13.58 -13.37
CA LEU A 287 -7.76 13.50 -13.29
C LEU A 287 -7.06 14.86 -13.48
N SER A 288 -7.66 15.73 -14.28
CA SER A 288 -7.15 17.09 -14.53
C SER A 288 -7.44 18.07 -13.40
N GLY A 289 -8.27 17.70 -12.41
CA GLY A 289 -8.69 18.56 -11.32
C GLY A 289 -10.09 19.15 -11.54
N VAL A 290 -10.84 19.30 -10.44
CA VAL A 290 -12.25 19.71 -10.45
C VAL A 290 -12.46 20.91 -9.54
N GLY A 291 -13.43 21.77 -9.88
CA GLY A 291 -13.81 22.92 -9.06
C GLY A 291 -14.49 22.54 -7.73
N ALA A 292 -14.59 23.51 -6.82
CA ALA A 292 -15.08 23.33 -5.45
C ALA A 292 -16.42 22.58 -5.31
N GLY A 293 -17.37 22.77 -6.23
CA GLY A 293 -18.71 22.18 -6.16
C GLY A 293 -18.77 20.66 -6.35
N ASP A 294 -17.84 20.09 -7.13
CA ASP A 294 -17.91 18.70 -7.57
C ASP A 294 -16.74 17.85 -7.04
N ARG A 295 -15.64 18.47 -6.60
CA ARG A 295 -14.36 17.81 -6.29
C ARG A 295 -14.46 16.69 -5.24
N ASN A 296 -15.30 16.81 -4.22
CA ASN A 296 -15.45 15.75 -3.20
C ASN A 296 -15.95 14.46 -3.81
N TYR A 297 -17.14 14.51 -4.44
CA TYR A 297 -17.71 13.35 -5.09
C TYR A 297 -16.80 12.83 -6.23
N ALA A 298 -16.23 13.76 -7.01
CA ALA A 298 -15.38 13.45 -8.15
C ALA A 298 -14.15 12.64 -7.75
N ILE A 299 -13.48 13.03 -6.67
CA ILE A 299 -12.23 12.42 -6.22
C ILE A 299 -12.51 11.21 -5.33
N THR A 300 -13.20 11.41 -4.19
CA THR A 300 -13.22 10.43 -3.10
C THR A 300 -14.01 9.18 -3.44
N LEU A 301 -15.11 9.33 -4.18
CA LEU A 301 -15.95 8.22 -4.61
C LEU A 301 -15.71 7.86 -6.08
N PHE A 302 -15.91 8.79 -7.02
CA PHE A 302 -15.94 8.45 -8.44
C PHE A 302 -14.58 8.02 -8.99
N LEU A 303 -13.56 8.88 -8.89
CA LEU A 303 -12.23 8.60 -9.42
C LEU A 303 -11.57 7.44 -8.68
N SER A 304 -11.69 7.40 -7.34
CA SER A 304 -11.15 6.32 -6.52
C SER A 304 -11.69 4.95 -6.94
N SER A 305 -13.01 4.79 -6.99
CA SER A 305 -13.62 3.52 -7.39
C SER A 305 -13.33 3.17 -8.85
N PHE A 306 -13.36 4.15 -9.76
CA PHE A 306 -13.09 3.90 -11.17
C PHE A 306 -11.66 3.39 -11.38
N LEU A 307 -10.66 4.10 -10.86
CA LEU A 307 -9.26 3.74 -11.08
C LEU A 307 -8.93 2.39 -10.45
N SER A 308 -9.40 2.13 -9.22
CA SER A 308 -9.15 0.86 -8.52
C SER A 308 -9.63 -0.34 -9.33
N TYR A 309 -10.87 -0.30 -9.82
CA TYR A 309 -11.40 -1.41 -10.61
C TYR A 309 -10.79 -1.45 -12.01
N SER A 310 -10.45 -0.31 -12.61
CA SER A 310 -9.92 -0.26 -13.98
C SER A 310 -8.53 -0.88 -14.07
N ARG A 311 -7.76 -0.78 -12.97
CA ARG A 311 -6.41 -1.32 -12.79
C ARG A 311 -6.43 -2.79 -12.34
N ILE A 312 -7.23 -3.09 -11.32
CA ILE A 312 -7.19 -4.41 -10.67
C ILE A 312 -8.12 -5.43 -11.31
N ILE A 313 -9.34 -5.03 -11.69
CA ILE A 313 -10.37 -5.96 -12.21
C ILE A 313 -11.15 -5.31 -13.36
N PRO A 314 -10.55 -5.15 -14.56
CA PRO A 314 -11.21 -4.57 -15.72
C PRO A 314 -12.23 -5.53 -16.35
N SER A 315 -13.29 -5.87 -15.60
CA SER A 315 -14.30 -6.85 -15.99
C SER A 315 -15.72 -6.40 -15.64
N THR A 316 -16.69 -6.80 -16.45
CA THR A 316 -18.11 -6.55 -16.16
C THR A 316 -18.62 -7.38 -14.98
N ARG A 317 -17.88 -8.41 -14.55
CA ARG A 317 -18.24 -9.29 -13.43
C ARG A 317 -18.28 -8.57 -12.09
N ILE A 318 -17.63 -7.42 -11.96
CA ILE A 318 -17.64 -6.61 -10.73
C ILE A 318 -19.06 -6.13 -10.34
N PHE A 319 -19.99 -6.11 -11.31
CA PHE A 319 -21.39 -5.77 -11.08
C PHE A 319 -22.29 -6.99 -10.85
N SER A 320 -21.72 -8.20 -10.80
CA SER A 320 -22.45 -9.43 -10.48
C SER A 320 -22.86 -9.44 -9.01
N LYS A 321 -24.09 -9.89 -8.73
CA LYS A 321 -24.56 -10.07 -7.33
C LYS A 321 -23.95 -11.31 -6.66
N ASN A 322 -23.43 -12.25 -7.44
CA ASN A 322 -23.00 -13.57 -6.96
C ASN A 322 -21.49 -13.63 -6.66
N GLU A 323 -20.72 -12.64 -7.11
CA GLU A 323 -19.27 -12.59 -6.94
C GLU A 323 -18.89 -11.25 -6.28
N LYS A 324 -18.41 -11.31 -5.04
CA LYS A 324 -17.69 -10.18 -4.44
C LYS A 324 -16.20 -10.39 -4.71
N PRO A 325 -15.54 -9.53 -5.48
CA PRO A 325 -14.13 -9.67 -5.71
C PRO A 325 -13.35 -9.48 -4.41
N SER A 326 -12.48 -10.44 -4.09
CA SER A 326 -11.42 -10.30 -3.10
C SER A 326 -10.11 -9.95 -3.80
N LEU A 327 -9.23 -9.24 -3.10
CA LEU A 327 -7.90 -8.91 -3.61
C LEU A 327 -6.85 -9.72 -2.87
N ASN A 328 -5.83 -10.18 -3.61
CA ASN A 328 -4.61 -10.73 -3.01
C ASN A 328 -3.62 -9.62 -2.64
N GLU A 329 -2.56 -9.96 -1.91
CA GLU A 329 -1.54 -8.98 -1.48
C GLU A 329 -0.93 -8.19 -2.64
N THR A 330 -0.65 -8.84 -3.77
CA THR A 330 -0.12 -8.18 -4.98
C THR A 330 -1.08 -7.10 -5.49
N GLN A 331 -2.37 -7.41 -5.58
CA GLN A 331 -3.40 -6.48 -6.04
C GLN A 331 -3.62 -5.34 -5.04
N ILE A 332 -3.56 -5.61 -3.74
CA ILE A 332 -3.62 -4.57 -2.71
C ILE A 332 -2.39 -3.66 -2.80
N ASN A 333 -1.20 -4.22 -3.02
CA ASN A 333 0.01 -3.45 -3.26
C ASN A 333 -0.08 -2.58 -4.52
N ILE A 334 -0.75 -3.01 -5.59
CA ILE A 334 -1.00 -2.15 -6.76
C ILE A 334 -1.94 -0.99 -6.42
N LEU A 335 -2.99 -1.24 -5.63
CA LEU A 335 -3.87 -0.16 -5.15
C LEU A 335 -3.08 0.88 -4.36
N ILE A 336 -2.27 0.41 -3.41
CA ILE A 336 -1.41 1.26 -2.59
C ILE A 336 -0.42 1.99 -3.50
N ASN A 337 0.36 1.25 -4.29
CA ASN A 337 1.55 1.75 -4.95
C ASN A 337 1.32 2.56 -6.22
N GLU A 338 0.23 2.28 -6.95
CA GLU A 338 -0.04 2.90 -8.24
C GLU A 338 -1.32 3.74 -8.23
N VAL A 339 -2.42 3.18 -7.74
CA VAL A 339 -3.75 3.80 -7.88
C VAL A 339 -3.93 4.99 -6.94
N ILE A 340 -3.60 4.83 -5.65
CA ILE A 340 -3.75 5.88 -4.64
C ILE A 340 -2.97 7.16 -5.01
N PRO A 341 -1.67 7.11 -5.38
CA PRO A 341 -0.93 8.29 -5.77
C PRO A 341 -1.57 9.08 -6.92
N LEU A 342 -2.18 8.39 -7.89
CA LEU A 342 -2.87 9.05 -9.01
C LEU A 342 -4.10 9.81 -8.53
N ILE A 343 -4.85 9.24 -7.58
CA ILE A 343 -6.02 9.89 -6.97
C ILE A 343 -5.58 11.11 -6.16
N LEU A 344 -4.55 10.98 -5.31
CA LEU A 344 -4.04 12.08 -4.50
C LEU A 344 -3.48 13.20 -5.38
N SER A 345 -2.80 12.86 -6.49
CA SER A 345 -2.36 13.85 -7.48
C SER A 345 -3.53 14.61 -8.10
N ALA A 346 -4.62 13.93 -8.46
CA ALA A 346 -5.84 14.57 -8.98
C ALA A 346 -6.53 15.44 -7.91
N ALA A 347 -6.53 15.01 -6.66
CA ALA A 347 -7.04 15.78 -5.53
C ALA A 347 -6.31 17.12 -5.36
N ASN A 348 -4.98 17.11 -5.48
CA ASN A 348 -4.15 18.32 -5.39
C ASN A 348 -4.29 19.25 -6.61
N LYS A 349 -4.71 18.73 -7.76
CA LYS A 349 -5.01 19.54 -8.96
C LYS A 349 -6.38 20.21 -8.91
N CYS A 350 -7.24 19.85 -7.94
CA CYS A 350 -8.54 20.50 -7.79
C CYS A 350 -8.38 22.00 -7.49
N ASN A 351 -9.44 22.77 -7.72
CA ASN A 351 -9.45 24.20 -7.44
C ASN A 351 -10.64 24.60 -6.53
N PRO A 352 -10.41 24.91 -5.24
CA PRO A 352 -9.11 24.81 -4.54
C PRO A 352 -8.60 23.36 -4.41
N PRO A 353 -7.29 23.14 -4.14
CA PRO A 353 -6.74 21.81 -3.90
C PRO A 353 -7.50 21.10 -2.78
N LEU A 354 -7.97 19.88 -3.06
CA LEU A 354 -8.94 19.21 -2.19
C LEU A 354 -8.35 18.88 -0.82
N LEU A 355 -7.13 18.33 -0.79
CA LEU A 355 -6.52 17.85 0.45
C LEU A 355 -5.89 18.97 1.28
N GLU A 356 -5.65 20.14 0.68
CA GLU A 356 -5.25 21.33 1.43
C GLU A 356 -6.46 21.97 2.12
N ASP A 357 -7.59 22.06 1.41
CA ASP A 357 -8.81 22.66 1.94
C ASP A 357 -9.59 21.71 2.87
N GLN A 358 -9.54 20.40 2.59
CA GLN A 358 -10.27 19.35 3.31
C GLN A 358 -9.39 18.11 3.55
N PRO A 359 -8.38 18.18 4.45
CA PRO A 359 -7.42 17.09 4.68
C PRO A 359 -8.05 15.75 5.06
N GLN A 360 -9.18 15.76 5.76
CA GLN A 360 -9.93 14.56 6.13
C GLN A 360 -10.41 13.72 4.93
N GLU A 361 -10.54 14.34 3.75
CA GLU A 361 -10.98 13.65 2.54
C GLU A 361 -9.94 12.62 2.04
N GLU A 362 -8.68 12.73 2.48
CA GLU A 362 -7.68 11.70 2.27
C GLU A 362 -8.09 10.35 2.89
N LEU A 363 -8.61 10.39 4.12
CA LEU A 363 -9.13 9.18 4.79
C LEU A 363 -10.40 8.66 4.11
N ASN A 364 -11.23 9.55 3.54
CA ASN A 364 -12.39 9.13 2.76
C ASN A 364 -11.98 8.43 1.45
N ILE A 365 -10.88 8.85 0.80
CA ILE A 365 -10.32 8.12 -0.35
C ILE A 365 -9.96 6.69 0.06
N TYR A 366 -9.25 6.51 1.17
CA TYR A 366 -8.86 5.20 1.69
C TYR A 366 -10.07 4.34 2.06
N TYR A 367 -11.08 4.95 2.67
CA TYR A 367 -12.33 4.29 3.01
C TYR A 367 -13.03 3.73 1.77
N HIS A 368 -13.14 4.50 0.68
CA HIS A 368 -13.78 4.03 -0.55
C HIS A 368 -12.99 2.94 -1.28
N LEU A 369 -11.68 2.87 -1.04
CA LEU A 369 -10.79 1.85 -1.58
C LEU A 369 -10.73 0.57 -0.73
N GLY A 370 -11.41 0.53 0.42
CA GLY A 370 -11.51 -0.65 1.27
C GLY A 370 -10.57 -0.69 2.48
N PHE A 371 -9.81 0.38 2.75
CA PHE A 371 -8.81 0.42 3.83
C PHE A 371 -9.36 0.93 5.19
N GLY A 372 -10.64 1.32 5.25
CA GLY A 372 -11.19 2.05 6.38
C GLY A 372 -10.71 3.51 6.45
N LEU A 373 -11.00 4.18 7.57
CA LEU A 373 -10.49 5.53 7.87
C LEU A 373 -9.06 5.46 8.43
N ALA A 374 -8.19 4.74 7.73
CA ALA A 374 -6.81 4.47 8.13
C ALA A 374 -5.89 4.52 6.91
N TYR A 375 -4.59 4.70 7.16
CA TYR A 375 -3.58 4.75 6.11
C TYR A 375 -3.54 3.44 5.31
N PRO A 376 -3.35 3.47 3.98
CA PRO A 376 -3.50 2.28 3.16
C PRO A 376 -2.29 1.35 3.31
N THR A 377 -2.49 0.25 4.04
CA THR A 377 -1.52 -0.85 4.23
C THR A 377 -2.19 -2.18 3.89
N LEU A 378 -1.39 -3.23 3.66
CA LEU A 378 -1.91 -4.60 3.48
C LEU A 378 -2.86 -4.99 4.63
N ASP A 379 -2.46 -4.73 5.88
CA ASP A 379 -3.21 -5.05 7.10
C ASP A 379 -4.53 -4.26 7.24
N ASN A 380 -4.64 -3.11 6.56
CA ASN A 380 -5.81 -2.25 6.64
C ASN A 380 -6.86 -2.57 5.57
N PHE A 381 -6.49 -3.32 4.52
CA PHE A 381 -7.44 -3.69 3.48
C PHE A 381 -8.53 -4.63 4.01
N GLY A 382 -9.79 -4.34 3.66
CA GLY A 382 -10.97 -5.07 4.14
C GLY A 382 -11.66 -4.44 5.36
N ARG A 383 -11.09 -3.37 5.94
CA ARG A 383 -11.71 -2.62 7.06
C ARG A 383 -12.91 -1.77 6.64
N SER A 384 -13.07 -1.52 5.34
CA SER A 384 -14.28 -0.91 4.79
C SER A 384 -14.70 -1.61 3.50
N LYS A 385 -15.89 -1.25 3.01
CA LYS A 385 -16.37 -1.71 1.71
C LYS A 385 -15.49 -1.13 0.61
N TRP A 386 -15.04 -1.97 -0.32
CA TRP A 386 -14.47 -1.49 -1.58
C TRP A 386 -15.60 -1.06 -2.53
N TYR A 387 -15.66 0.23 -2.86
CA TYR A 387 -16.81 0.83 -3.56
C TYR A 387 -16.74 0.62 -5.08
N LEU A 388 -17.87 0.20 -5.66
CA LEU A 388 -18.00 0.04 -7.11
C LEU A 388 -18.10 1.39 -7.84
N PRO A 389 -17.61 1.47 -9.09
CA PRO A 389 -17.71 2.69 -9.89
C PRO A 389 -19.17 3.10 -10.13
N PRO A 390 -19.53 4.37 -9.86
CA PRO A 390 -20.90 4.85 -10.04
C PRO A 390 -21.32 4.91 -11.51
N GLY A 391 -22.62 4.82 -11.76
CA GLY A 391 -23.20 4.98 -13.10
C GLY A 391 -23.32 6.46 -13.52
N CYS A 392 -23.52 6.69 -14.82
CA CYS A 392 -23.62 8.04 -15.39
C CYS A 392 -24.75 8.88 -14.76
N ALA A 393 -25.87 8.25 -14.38
CA ALA A 393 -26.98 8.95 -13.72
C ALA A 393 -26.55 9.55 -12.38
N LYS A 394 -25.82 8.79 -11.56
CA LYS A 394 -25.38 9.26 -10.24
C LYS A 394 -24.29 10.32 -10.34
N ILE A 395 -23.41 10.21 -11.34
CA ILE A 395 -22.39 11.23 -11.62
C ILE A 395 -23.08 12.53 -12.06
N LYS A 396 -24.06 12.46 -12.96
CA LYS A 396 -24.81 13.65 -13.40
C LYS A 396 -25.54 14.35 -12.25
N GLU A 397 -26.04 13.58 -11.28
CA GLU A 397 -26.72 14.10 -10.09
C GLU A 397 -25.74 14.75 -9.11
N SER A 398 -24.57 14.12 -8.87
CA SER A 398 -23.68 14.47 -7.75
C SER A 398 -22.48 15.34 -8.15
N ALA A 399 -22.08 15.29 -9.42
CA ALA A 399 -20.98 16.06 -10.00
C ALA A 399 -21.30 16.39 -11.48
N PRO A 400 -22.31 17.24 -11.73
CA PRO A 400 -22.84 17.50 -13.07
C PRO A 400 -21.78 18.05 -14.03
N THR A 401 -20.77 18.78 -13.54
CA THR A 401 -19.73 19.36 -14.39
C THR A 401 -18.83 18.29 -15.00
N LEU A 402 -18.77 17.08 -14.44
CA LEU A 402 -18.04 15.97 -15.04
C LEU A 402 -18.75 15.38 -16.27
N CYS A 403 -20.05 15.63 -16.43
CA CYS A 403 -20.88 14.95 -17.42
C CYS A 403 -20.88 15.67 -18.78
N GLU A 404 -19.77 15.55 -19.52
CA GLU A 404 -19.62 16.05 -20.89
C GLU A 404 -19.49 14.87 -21.87
N PRO A 405 -20.61 14.27 -22.33
CA PRO A 405 -20.57 13.05 -23.12
C PRO A 405 -20.03 13.29 -24.55
N ASP A 406 -18.99 12.53 -24.90
CA ASP A 406 -18.42 12.49 -26.24
C ASP A 406 -19.28 11.69 -27.24
N SER A 407 -18.79 11.50 -28.47
CA SER A 407 -19.48 10.71 -29.49
C SER A 407 -19.65 9.24 -29.07
N PHE A 408 -18.67 8.64 -28.41
CA PHE A 408 -18.71 7.25 -27.95
C PHE A 408 -19.74 7.05 -26.83
N CYS A 409 -19.84 7.99 -25.88
CA CYS A 409 -20.89 8.02 -24.85
C CYS A 409 -22.31 8.00 -25.46
N LYS A 410 -22.49 8.66 -26.61
CA LYS A 410 -23.78 8.80 -27.30
C LYS A 410 -24.12 7.61 -28.20
N MET A 411 -23.17 6.70 -28.47
CA MET A 411 -23.38 5.54 -29.34
C MET A 411 -24.43 4.56 -28.77
N TYR A 412 -25.18 3.95 -29.69
CA TYR A 412 -26.05 2.82 -29.40
C TYR A 412 -25.38 1.50 -29.76
N PHE A 413 -25.50 0.54 -28.86
CA PHE A 413 -25.10 -0.85 -29.04
C PHE A 413 -26.35 -1.71 -29.12
N TYR A 414 -26.46 -2.50 -30.16
CA TYR A 414 -27.61 -3.35 -30.44
C TYR A 414 -27.31 -4.79 -30.03
N GLU A 415 -28.26 -5.43 -29.36
CA GLU A 415 -28.16 -6.81 -28.87
C GLU A 415 -29.48 -7.55 -29.12
N VAL A 416 -29.42 -8.79 -29.61
CA VAL A 416 -30.62 -9.63 -29.75
C VAL A 416 -31.13 -10.05 -28.37
N THR A 417 -32.42 -9.83 -28.11
CA THR A 417 -33.04 -10.04 -26.80
C THR A 417 -33.19 -11.53 -26.46
N LYS A 418 -33.48 -12.37 -27.46
CA LYS A 418 -33.72 -13.80 -27.32
C LYS A 418 -32.86 -14.59 -28.29
N LYS A 419 -32.03 -15.50 -27.78
CA LYS A 419 -31.09 -16.26 -28.62
C LYS A 419 -31.75 -17.33 -29.47
N GLU A 420 -32.97 -17.77 -29.13
CA GLU A 420 -33.75 -18.74 -29.93
C GLU A 420 -33.98 -18.24 -31.36
N VAL A 421 -33.99 -16.91 -31.56
CA VAL A 421 -34.15 -16.29 -32.89
C VAL A 421 -33.09 -16.79 -33.87
N PHE A 422 -31.90 -17.21 -33.41
CA PHE A 422 -30.81 -17.67 -34.29
C PHE A 422 -31.02 -19.07 -34.90
N GLU A 423 -31.90 -19.90 -34.33
CA GLU A 423 -32.08 -21.29 -34.77
C GLU A 423 -32.74 -21.40 -36.14
N THR A 424 -33.44 -20.35 -36.57
CA THR A 424 -34.25 -20.32 -37.80
C THR A 424 -33.68 -19.44 -38.91
N LEU A 425 -32.61 -18.68 -38.64
CA LEU A 425 -32.06 -17.71 -39.61
C LEU A 425 -31.13 -18.40 -40.61
N LYS A 426 -31.36 -18.15 -41.90
CA LYS A 426 -30.49 -18.63 -42.99
C LYS A 426 -29.59 -17.52 -43.55
N GLY A 427 -29.89 -16.26 -43.26
CA GLY A 427 -29.12 -15.10 -43.74
C GLY A 427 -29.54 -14.62 -45.12
N ASN A 428 -30.76 -14.97 -45.55
CA ASN A 428 -31.25 -14.72 -46.91
C ASN A 428 -31.82 -13.31 -47.07
N THR A 429 -32.36 -12.72 -46.00
CA THR A 429 -32.93 -11.37 -46.02
C THR A 429 -31.99 -10.36 -45.35
N PRO A 430 -32.12 -9.05 -45.65
CA PRO A 430 -31.38 -8.00 -44.94
C PRO A 430 -31.56 -8.07 -43.42
N GLY A 431 -32.77 -8.36 -42.96
CA GLY A 431 -33.08 -8.52 -41.54
C GLY A 431 -32.36 -9.71 -40.90
N GLU A 432 -32.36 -10.88 -41.55
CA GLU A 432 -31.64 -12.07 -41.06
C GLU A 432 -30.12 -11.83 -41.00
N LYS A 433 -29.55 -11.15 -42.01
CA LYS A 433 -28.12 -10.78 -42.03
C LYS A 433 -27.75 -9.88 -40.85
N ILE A 434 -28.61 -8.89 -40.51
CA ILE A 434 -28.40 -8.00 -39.37
C ILE A 434 -28.47 -8.78 -38.04
N LEU A 435 -29.46 -9.65 -37.88
CA LEU A 435 -29.57 -10.47 -36.67
C LEU A 435 -28.36 -11.40 -36.52
N LEU A 436 -27.95 -12.09 -37.59
CA LEU A 436 -26.75 -12.93 -37.59
C LEU A 436 -25.47 -12.13 -37.30
N ALA A 437 -25.39 -10.87 -37.73
CA ALA A 437 -24.26 -10.01 -37.36
C ALA A 437 -24.15 -9.79 -35.85
N LEU A 438 -25.28 -9.79 -35.14
CA LEU A 438 -25.41 -9.61 -33.69
C LEU A 438 -25.34 -10.92 -32.87
N LYS A 439 -25.18 -12.08 -33.52
CA LYS A 439 -25.21 -13.41 -32.87
C LYS A 439 -24.27 -13.54 -31.68
N ASP A 440 -23.03 -13.09 -31.85
CA ASP A 440 -21.96 -13.37 -30.88
C ASP A 440 -21.82 -12.26 -29.84
N ARG A 441 -22.22 -11.03 -30.17
CA ARG A 441 -22.05 -9.86 -29.31
C ARG A 441 -22.88 -8.67 -29.77
N MET A 442 -22.98 -7.70 -28.87
CA MET A 442 -23.50 -6.38 -29.20
C MET A 442 -22.61 -5.65 -30.22
N ARG A 443 -23.23 -4.88 -31.12
CA ARG A 443 -22.52 -4.08 -32.14
C ARG A 443 -23.11 -2.68 -32.31
N THR A 444 -22.28 -1.77 -32.82
CA THR A 444 -22.74 -0.44 -33.29
C THR A 444 -23.34 -0.56 -34.70
N ILE A 445 -24.02 0.49 -35.16
CA ILE A 445 -24.54 0.56 -36.54
C ILE A 445 -23.40 0.37 -37.56
N ASP A 446 -22.27 1.06 -37.38
CA ASP A 446 -21.12 0.96 -38.28
C ASP A 446 -20.54 -0.46 -38.34
N GLU A 447 -20.47 -1.16 -37.20
CA GLU A 447 -20.01 -2.55 -37.15
C GLU A 447 -20.98 -3.52 -37.84
N ILE A 448 -22.29 -3.22 -37.83
CA ILE A 448 -23.33 -4.00 -38.51
C ILE A 448 -23.24 -3.75 -40.02
N ILE A 449 -23.13 -2.49 -40.45
CA ILE A 449 -22.93 -2.11 -41.86
C ILE A 449 -21.69 -2.81 -42.41
N LYS A 450 -20.55 -2.69 -41.73
CA LYS A 450 -19.30 -3.32 -42.16
C LYS A 450 -19.39 -4.85 -42.26
N LYS A 451 -20.12 -5.50 -41.35
CA LYS A 451 -20.27 -6.98 -41.35
C LYS A 451 -21.30 -7.48 -42.36
N THR A 452 -22.32 -6.68 -42.68
CA THR A 452 -23.43 -7.11 -43.55
C THR A 452 -23.31 -6.61 -44.99
N GLY A 453 -22.55 -5.54 -45.23
CA GLY A 453 -22.49 -4.86 -46.53
C GLY A 453 -23.77 -4.11 -46.92
N LEU A 454 -24.72 -3.96 -45.99
CA LEU A 454 -26.01 -3.33 -46.27
C LEU A 454 -25.93 -1.78 -46.18
N PRO A 455 -26.71 -1.05 -46.99
CA PRO A 455 -26.81 0.41 -46.88
C PRO A 455 -27.27 0.86 -45.48
N GLU A 456 -26.71 1.98 -44.99
CA GLU A 456 -27.01 2.53 -43.65
C GLU A 456 -28.51 2.75 -43.42
N GLY A 457 -29.22 3.25 -44.44
CA GLY A 457 -30.67 3.49 -44.37
C GLY A 457 -31.46 2.20 -44.11
N GLU A 458 -31.08 1.10 -44.76
CA GLU A 458 -31.74 -0.20 -44.58
C GLU A 458 -31.42 -0.78 -43.19
N VAL A 459 -30.16 -0.68 -42.74
CA VAL A 459 -29.77 -1.12 -41.38
C VAL A 459 -30.54 -0.36 -40.30
N LYS A 460 -30.62 0.97 -40.40
CA LYS A 460 -31.38 1.80 -39.46
C LYS A 460 -32.86 1.43 -39.43
N LYS A 461 -33.48 1.25 -40.60
CA LYS A 461 -34.88 0.86 -40.74
C LYS A 461 -35.18 -0.48 -40.07
N GLN A 462 -34.36 -1.49 -40.33
CA GLN A 462 -34.51 -2.83 -39.76
C GLN A 462 -34.28 -2.83 -38.24
N LEU A 463 -33.22 -2.16 -37.76
CA LEU A 463 -32.96 -2.05 -36.32
C LEU A 463 -34.10 -1.33 -35.58
N LEU A 464 -34.70 -0.29 -36.19
CA LEU A 464 -35.86 0.38 -35.61
C LEU A 464 -37.06 -0.55 -35.49
N ALA A 465 -37.33 -1.36 -36.52
CA ALA A 465 -38.36 -2.39 -36.48
C ALA A 465 -38.08 -3.45 -35.41
N PHE A 466 -36.83 -3.92 -35.30
CA PHE A 466 -36.41 -4.89 -34.30
C PHE A 466 -36.46 -4.38 -32.85
N VAL A 467 -36.24 -3.07 -32.65
CA VAL A 467 -36.41 -2.47 -31.33
C VAL A 467 -37.90 -2.35 -30.99
N LYS A 468 -38.74 -1.94 -31.94
CA LYS A 468 -40.20 -1.83 -31.74
C LYS A 468 -40.84 -3.18 -31.41
N ASN A 469 -40.44 -4.25 -32.08
CA ASN A 469 -40.97 -5.60 -31.84
C ASN A 469 -40.23 -6.38 -30.73
N LYS A 470 -39.28 -5.75 -30.03
CA LYS A 470 -38.48 -6.31 -28.93
C LYS A 470 -37.56 -7.48 -29.32
N THR A 471 -37.30 -7.70 -30.61
CA THR A 471 -36.30 -8.69 -31.08
C THR A 471 -34.87 -8.23 -30.74
N VAL A 472 -34.61 -6.93 -30.78
CA VAL A 472 -33.32 -6.31 -30.47
C VAL A 472 -33.49 -5.23 -29.40
N THR A 473 -32.54 -5.13 -28.48
CA THR A 473 -32.42 -3.99 -27.56
C THR A 473 -31.33 -3.04 -28.01
N ALA A 474 -31.59 -1.74 -27.92
CA ALA A 474 -30.60 -0.69 -28.16
C ALA A 474 -30.16 -0.10 -26.82
N ARG A 475 -28.87 -0.23 -26.47
CA ARG A 475 -28.30 0.21 -25.20
C ARG A 475 -27.27 1.31 -25.43
N ARG A 476 -27.38 2.40 -24.67
CA ARG A 476 -26.34 3.43 -24.58
C ARG A 476 -25.34 3.09 -23.48
N ILE A 477 -24.19 3.76 -23.52
CA ILE A 477 -23.24 3.76 -22.40
C ILE A 477 -23.87 4.53 -21.25
N ASN A 478 -24.17 3.82 -20.16
CA ASN A 478 -24.78 4.37 -18.95
C ASN A 478 -23.88 4.26 -17.71
N ASN A 479 -22.63 3.81 -17.90
CA ASN A 479 -21.63 3.70 -16.84
C ASN A 479 -20.23 4.00 -17.42
N PRO A 480 -19.41 4.88 -16.80
CA PRO A 480 -18.06 5.18 -17.27
C PRO A 480 -17.13 3.97 -17.29
N PHE A 481 -17.30 3.02 -16.38
CA PHE A 481 -16.56 1.76 -16.40
C PHE A 481 -16.89 0.93 -17.65
N MET A 482 -18.17 0.91 -18.05
CA MET A 482 -18.58 0.25 -19.30
C MET A 482 -18.04 0.96 -20.55
N TYR A 483 -17.88 2.29 -20.50
CA TYR A 483 -17.16 3.04 -21.54
C TYR A 483 -15.74 2.49 -21.68
N TYR A 484 -15.00 2.48 -20.57
CA TYR A 484 -13.60 2.06 -20.51
C TYR A 484 -13.42 0.65 -21.05
N LEU A 485 -14.19 -0.32 -20.56
CA LEU A 485 -14.10 -1.72 -21.01
C LEU A 485 -14.38 -1.88 -22.50
N ARG A 486 -15.36 -1.15 -23.03
CA ARG A 486 -15.71 -1.24 -24.45
C ARG A 486 -14.64 -0.63 -25.35
N LYS A 487 -14.13 0.55 -24.99
CA LYS A 487 -13.07 1.25 -25.76
C LYS A 487 -11.78 0.44 -25.73
N LYS A 488 -11.41 -0.10 -24.57
CA LYS A 488 -10.29 -1.03 -24.38
C LYS A 488 -10.38 -2.28 -25.26
N ARG A 489 -11.53 -2.97 -25.22
CA ARG A 489 -11.78 -4.13 -26.11
C ARG A 489 -11.76 -3.77 -27.59
N ALA A 490 -12.15 -2.55 -27.96
CA ALA A 490 -12.11 -2.11 -29.34
C ALA A 490 -10.67 -1.85 -29.82
N LEU A 491 -9.81 -1.26 -28.98
CA LEU A 491 -8.39 -1.09 -29.30
C LEU A 491 -7.65 -2.43 -29.41
N LYS A 492 -7.85 -3.35 -28.46
CA LYS A 492 -7.24 -4.69 -28.52
C LYS A 492 -7.57 -5.40 -29.84
N ARG A 493 -8.84 -5.36 -30.24
CA ARG A 493 -9.29 -5.93 -31.52
C ARG A 493 -8.69 -5.25 -32.74
N LYS A 494 -8.35 -3.95 -32.69
CA LYS A 494 -7.66 -3.29 -33.80
C LYS A 494 -6.20 -3.73 -33.89
N ALA A 495 -5.54 -3.91 -32.75
CA ALA A 495 -4.18 -4.43 -32.69
C ALA A 495 -4.10 -5.87 -33.21
N ASP A 496 -5.04 -6.74 -32.83
CA ASP A 496 -5.10 -8.15 -33.28
C ASP A 496 -5.40 -8.32 -34.79
N ILE A 497 -5.74 -7.23 -35.50
CA ILE A 497 -6.08 -7.23 -36.95
C ILE A 497 -4.91 -6.70 -37.81
N ILE A 498 -3.88 -6.11 -37.21
CA ILE A 498 -2.66 -5.68 -37.91
C ILE A 498 -1.64 -6.83 -37.75
N PRO A 499 -1.27 -7.54 -38.83
CA PRO A 499 -0.36 -8.67 -38.76
C PRO A 499 1.06 -8.30 -38.34
#